data_AF-A0A9E5P0P5-F1
#
_entry.id   AF-A0A9E5P0P5-F1
#
_cell.length_a   1.000
_cell.length_b   1.000
_cell.length_c   1.000
_cell.angle_alpha   90.00
_cell.angle_beta   90.00
_cell.angle_gamma   90.00
#
_symmetry.space_group_name_H-M   'P 1'
#
loop_
_entity.id
_entity.type
_entity.pdbx_description
1 polymer ?
#
loop_
_entity_poly.entity_id
_entity_poly.type
_entity_poly.pdbx_seq_one_letter_code
_entity_poly.pdbx_strand_id
1 'polypeptide(L)'
;MIMIGLGILIRIVKAFVGKPLENTGLFPTRYYLQEALRSLDQDNIGEAIKFLKISKGALLDRSRWKLVRQLILFRCRVLRERHGKRIGYIEGRIEKLKIQQKLPWRWFRKRPTDRLTQYQDALALEKEARLLLDDYERELKDL
;
A
#
# COMPACT_ATOMS: atom_id res chain seq x y z
N MET A 1 11.58 14.84 31.68
CA MET A 1 11.74 13.44 32.15
C MET A 1 11.30 12.50 31.04
N ILE A 2 12.13 11.51 30.74
CA ILE A 2 12.23 10.78 29.48
C ILE A 2 11.05 9.79 29.30
N MET A 3 10.16 10.04 28.33
CA MET A 3 9.07 9.14 27.91
C MET A 3 9.12 8.76 26.41
N ILE A 4 10.25 9.00 25.75
CA ILE A 4 10.41 8.80 24.28
C ILE A 4 11.17 7.50 23.95
N GLY A 5 11.78 6.83 24.94
CA GLY A 5 12.67 5.68 24.71
C GLY A 5 12.01 4.29 24.60
N LEU A 6 10.87 4.06 25.27
CA LEU A 6 10.29 2.71 25.39
C LEU A 6 9.63 2.21 24.10
N GLY A 7 8.90 3.08 23.38
CA GLY A 7 8.23 2.70 22.12
C GLY A 7 9.21 2.38 20.98
N ILE A 8 10.39 3.01 21.00
CA ILE A 8 11.46 2.78 20.01
C ILE A 8 12.23 1.51 20.38
N LEU A 9 12.54 1.28 21.66
CA LEU A 9 13.16 0.04 22.12
C LEU A 9 12.31 -1.19 21.79
N ILE A 10 10.99 -1.10 22.02
CA ILE A 10 10.04 -2.19 21.70
C ILE A 10 10.01 -2.46 20.18
N ARG A 11 10.09 -1.42 19.34
CA ARG A 11 10.16 -1.60 17.87
C ARG A 11 11.45 -2.28 17.42
N ILE A 12 12.58 -1.92 18.02
CA ILE A 12 13.89 -2.51 17.69
C ILE A 12 13.94 -3.97 18.14
N VAL A 13 13.49 -4.28 19.36
CA VAL A 13 13.42 -5.65 19.88
C VAL A 13 12.45 -6.52 19.05
N LYS A 14 11.29 -5.98 18.65
CA LYS A 14 10.35 -6.67 17.75
C LYS A 14 10.97 -6.93 16.37
N ALA A 15 11.73 -5.97 15.84
CA ALA A 15 12.41 -6.12 14.56
C ALA A 15 13.56 -7.15 14.60
N PHE A 16 14.29 -7.24 15.71
CA PHE A 16 15.46 -8.13 15.85
C PHE A 16 15.11 -9.55 16.33
N VAL A 17 14.10 -9.71 17.20
CA VAL A 17 13.78 -11.00 17.85
C VAL A 17 12.42 -11.55 17.42
N GLY A 18 11.44 -10.68 17.10
CA GLY A 18 10.07 -11.08 16.75
C GLY A 18 9.91 -11.57 15.31
N LYS A 19 10.51 -10.87 14.34
CA LYS A 19 10.38 -11.19 12.89
C LYS A 19 10.65 -12.66 12.50
N PRO A 20 11.67 -13.37 13.02
CA PRO A 20 11.87 -14.77 12.65
C PRO A 20 10.80 -15.71 13.22
N LEU A 21 10.23 -15.41 14.39
CA LEU A 21 9.19 -16.22 15.06
C LEU A 21 7.77 -15.84 14.60
N GLU A 22 7.54 -14.62 14.12
CA GLU A 22 6.22 -14.21 13.61
C GLU A 22 5.83 -14.98 12.34
N ASN A 23 6.82 -15.37 11.54
CA ASN A 23 6.63 -16.13 10.31
C ASN A 23 6.30 -17.61 10.52
N THR A 24 6.42 -18.14 11.74
CA THR A 24 6.21 -19.57 12.02
C THR A 24 4.76 -19.92 12.39
N GLY A 25 3.88 -18.92 12.59
CA GLY A 25 2.50 -19.17 13.03
C GLY A 25 2.35 -19.55 14.51
N LEU A 26 3.41 -19.45 15.31
CA LEU A 26 3.44 -19.88 16.71
C LEU A 26 2.63 -19.01 17.68
N PHE A 27 2.24 -17.79 17.29
CA PHE A 27 1.51 -16.87 18.16
C PHE A 27 -0.02 -17.08 18.11
N PRO A 28 -0.77 -16.66 19.15
CA PRO A 28 -2.23 -16.74 19.14
C PRO A 28 -2.82 -15.97 17.96
N THR A 29 -3.94 -16.45 17.39
CA THR A 29 -4.62 -15.82 16.24
C THR A 29 -4.89 -14.32 16.43
N ARG A 30 -5.23 -13.91 17.65
CA ARG A 30 -5.46 -12.49 17.99
C ARG A 30 -4.24 -11.62 17.77
N TYR A 31 -3.04 -12.15 17.99
CA TYR A 31 -1.79 -11.46 17.72
C TYR A 31 -1.67 -11.11 16.24
N TYR A 32 -1.86 -12.11 15.36
CA TYR A 32 -1.76 -11.93 13.92
C TYR A 32 -2.86 -11.01 13.36
N LEU A 33 -4.09 -11.10 13.89
CA LEU A 33 -5.15 -10.16 13.51
C LEU A 33 -4.83 -8.72 13.93
N GLN A 34 -4.25 -8.53 15.12
CA GLN A 34 -3.82 -7.20 15.57
C GLN A 34 -2.68 -6.66 14.71
N GLU A 35 -1.73 -7.51 14.31
CA GLU A 35 -0.64 -7.08 13.44
C GLU A 35 -1.13 -6.78 12.02
N ALA A 36 -2.10 -7.54 11.51
CA ALA A 36 -2.75 -7.23 10.24
C ALA A 36 -3.39 -5.84 10.26
N LEU A 37 -4.09 -5.48 11.34
CA LEU A 37 -4.67 -4.15 11.52
C LEU A 37 -3.58 -3.07 11.61
N ARG A 38 -2.49 -3.34 12.34
CA ARG A 38 -1.37 -2.41 12.47
C ARG A 38 -0.65 -2.15 11.16
N SER A 39 -0.45 -3.19 10.33
CA SER A 39 0.10 -3.04 8.98
C SER A 39 -0.86 -2.27 8.08
N LEU A 40 -2.17 -2.47 8.24
CA LEU A 40 -3.20 -1.73 7.51
C LEU A 40 -3.20 -0.23 7.86
N ASP A 41 -3.01 0.14 9.13
CA ASP A 41 -2.86 1.54 9.57
C ASP A 41 -1.64 2.22 8.97
N GLN A 42 -0.61 1.45 8.61
CA GLN A 42 0.61 1.93 7.95
C GLN A 42 0.51 1.89 6.42
N ASP A 43 -0.67 1.61 5.87
CA ASP A 43 -0.90 1.39 4.43
C ASP A 43 -0.05 0.25 3.84
N ASN A 44 0.47 -0.66 4.67
CA ASN A 44 1.19 -1.85 4.22
C ASN A 44 0.22 -3.01 3.98
N ILE A 45 -0.47 -2.96 2.84
CA ILE A 45 -1.49 -3.95 2.47
C ILE A 45 -0.93 -5.37 2.37
N GLY A 46 0.24 -5.54 1.74
CA GLY A 46 0.84 -6.86 1.55
C GLY A 46 1.16 -7.57 2.87
N GLU A 47 1.68 -6.83 3.85
CA GLU A 47 1.97 -7.36 5.18
C GLU A 47 0.68 -7.65 5.97
N ALA A 48 -0.36 -6.81 5.82
CA ALA A 48 -1.66 -7.07 6.41
C ALA A 48 -2.29 -8.38 5.91
N ILE A 49 -2.19 -8.64 4.59
CA ILE A 49 -2.68 -9.88 3.98
C ILE A 49 -1.86 -11.09 4.46
N LYS A 50 -0.54 -10.94 4.58
CA LYS A 50 0.34 -12.00 5.10
C LYS A 50 -0.09 -12.42 6.51
N PHE A 51 -0.31 -11.48 7.42
CA PHE A 51 -0.76 -11.80 8.77
C PHE A 51 -2.18 -12.38 8.81
N LEU A 52 -3.08 -11.88 7.96
CA LEU A 52 -4.43 -12.45 7.80
C LEU A 52 -4.34 -13.93 7.34
N LYS A 53 -3.46 -14.26 6.40
CA LYS A 53 -3.22 -15.64 5.93
C LYS A 53 -2.71 -16.55 7.05
N ILE A 54 -1.74 -16.08 7.85
CA ILE A 54 -1.18 -16.85 8.97
C ILE A 54 -2.28 -17.14 10.01
N SER A 55 -3.20 -16.21 10.22
CA SER A 55 -4.33 -16.39 11.14
C SER A 55 -5.46 -17.28 10.60
N LYS A 56 -5.39 -17.75 9.35
CA LYS A 56 -6.40 -18.60 8.71
C LYS A 56 -6.38 -20.00 9.31
N GLY A 57 -7.48 -20.41 9.96
CA GLY A 57 -7.64 -21.76 10.51
C GLY A 57 -8.09 -21.80 11.97
N ALA A 58 -8.02 -20.68 12.69
CA ALA A 58 -8.51 -20.61 14.06
C ALA A 58 -10.04 -20.45 14.12
N LEU A 59 -10.72 -21.50 14.57
CA LEU A 59 -12.19 -21.54 14.69
C LEU A 59 -12.75 -20.47 15.64
N LEU A 60 -12.01 -20.16 16.73
CA LEU A 60 -12.48 -19.29 17.80
C LEU A 60 -12.58 -17.79 17.44
N ASP A 61 -11.88 -17.32 16.40
CA ASP A 61 -11.85 -15.90 16.03
C ASP A 61 -12.34 -15.66 14.57
N ARG A 62 -13.12 -16.59 14.00
CA ARG A 62 -13.58 -16.54 12.59
C ARG A 62 -14.31 -15.25 12.23
N SER A 63 -15.14 -14.70 13.12
CA SER A 63 -15.86 -13.45 12.87
C SER A 63 -14.93 -12.24 12.80
N ARG A 64 -13.93 -12.18 13.70
CA ARG A 64 -12.91 -11.12 13.70
C ARG A 64 -12.04 -11.22 12.46
N TRP A 65 -11.64 -12.43 12.10
CA TRP A 65 -10.89 -12.69 10.87
C TRP A 65 -11.63 -12.18 9.63
N LYS A 66 -12.93 -12.49 9.50
CA LYS A 66 -13.78 -11.98 8.41
C LYS A 66 -13.86 -10.45 8.40
N LEU A 67 -13.96 -9.83 9.57
CA LEU A 67 -14.03 -8.37 9.69
C LEU A 67 -12.72 -7.71 9.26
N VAL A 68 -11.57 -8.23 9.71
CA VAL A 68 -10.25 -7.75 9.27
C VAL A 68 -10.08 -7.92 7.75
N ARG A 69 -10.49 -9.06 7.20
CA ARG A 69 -10.51 -9.29 5.75
C ARG A 69 -11.33 -8.23 5.00
N GLN A 70 -12.54 -7.93 5.48
CA GLN A 70 -13.39 -6.89 4.88
C GLN A 70 -12.77 -5.49 4.99
N LEU A 71 -12.09 -5.19 6.09
CA LEU A 71 -11.41 -3.92 6.29
C LEU A 71 -10.24 -3.74 5.29
N ILE A 72 -9.45 -4.79 5.08
CA ILE A 72 -8.36 -4.77 4.08
C ILE A 72 -8.95 -4.60 2.68
N LEU A 73 -10.00 -5.35 2.32
CA LEU A 73 -10.71 -5.19 1.03
C LEU A 73 -11.21 -3.75 0.83
N PHE A 74 -11.83 -3.16 1.85
CA PHE A 74 -12.30 -1.79 1.82
C PHE A 74 -11.12 -0.82 1.58
N ARG A 75 -10.01 -0.98 2.30
CA ARG A 75 -8.83 -0.13 2.12
C ARG A 75 -8.25 -0.25 0.71
N CYS A 76 -8.17 -1.47 0.16
CA CYS A 76 -7.73 -1.67 -1.23
C CYS A 76 -8.59 -0.89 -2.23
N ARG A 77 -9.93 -0.94 -2.07
CA ARG A 77 -10.85 -0.21 -2.94
C ARG A 77 -10.68 1.31 -2.85
N VAL A 78 -10.53 1.83 -1.64
CA VAL A 78 -10.30 3.27 -1.41
C VAL A 78 -8.99 3.72 -2.05
N LEU A 79 -7.90 2.96 -1.86
CA LEU A 79 -6.61 3.27 -2.47
C LEU A 79 -6.69 3.17 -3.99
N ARG A 80 -7.37 2.15 -4.54
CA ARG A 80 -7.56 2.00 -5.98
C ARG A 80 -8.28 3.19 -6.61
N GLU A 81 -9.34 3.67 -5.97
CA GLU A 81 -10.05 4.87 -6.45
C GLU A 81 -9.14 6.10 -6.41
N ARG A 82 -8.35 6.26 -5.35
CA ARG A 82 -7.37 7.34 -5.21
C ARG A 82 -6.31 7.32 -6.33
N HIS A 83 -5.74 6.15 -6.60
CA HIS A 83 -4.80 5.94 -7.70
C HIS A 83 -5.46 6.19 -9.05
N GLY A 84 -6.71 5.75 -9.25
CA GLY A 84 -7.49 6.04 -10.46
C GLY A 84 -7.64 7.55 -10.74
N LYS A 85 -7.97 8.34 -9.71
CA LYS A 85 -8.06 9.81 -9.82
C LYS A 85 -6.70 10.43 -10.15
N ARG A 86 -5.61 9.95 -9.54
CA ARG A 86 -4.25 10.43 -9.81
C ARG A 86 -3.78 10.10 -11.22
N ILE A 87 -4.04 8.89 -11.70
CA ILE A 87 -3.76 8.48 -13.09
C ILE A 87 -4.44 9.46 -14.06
N GLY A 88 -5.74 9.71 -13.91
CA GLY A 88 -6.46 10.65 -14.78
C GLY A 88 -5.90 12.07 -14.73
N TYR A 89 -5.51 12.55 -13.54
CA TYR A 89 -4.84 13.84 -13.40
C TYR A 89 -3.49 13.89 -14.13
N ILE A 90 -2.64 12.88 -13.95
CA ILE A 90 -1.31 12.81 -14.59
C ILE A 90 -1.44 12.70 -16.11
N GLU A 91 -2.36 11.88 -16.61
CA GLU A 91 -2.62 11.73 -18.04
C GLU A 91 -3.03 13.08 -18.67
N GLY A 92 -3.94 13.82 -18.02
CA GLY A 92 -4.32 15.16 -18.47
C GLY A 92 -3.17 16.18 -18.42
N ARG A 93 -2.21 16.03 -17.50
CA ARG A 93 -0.99 16.88 -17.47
C ARG A 93 -0.04 16.53 -18.61
N ILE A 94 0.16 15.25 -18.90
CA ILE A 94 0.99 14.76 -20.00
C ILE A 94 0.42 15.27 -21.34
N GLU A 95 -0.89 15.17 -21.55
CA GLU A 95 -1.55 15.63 -22.77
C GLU A 95 -1.34 17.14 -22.99
N LYS A 96 -1.56 17.96 -21.95
CA LYS A 96 -1.31 19.41 -22.01
C LYS A 96 0.14 19.73 -22.36
N LEU A 97 1.10 19.00 -21.80
CA LEU A 97 2.53 19.20 -22.10
C LEU A 97 2.87 18.78 -23.53
N LYS A 98 2.29 17.70 -24.05
CA LYS A 98 2.47 17.28 -25.46
C LYS A 98 1.94 18.33 -26.43
N ILE A 99 0.79 18.95 -26.14
CA ILE A 99 0.24 20.04 -26.96
C ILE A 99 1.19 21.26 -26.92
N GLN A 100 1.70 21.62 -25.74
CA GLN A 100 2.64 22.72 -25.58
C GLN A 100 3.99 22.49 -26.27
N GLN A 101 4.45 21.24 -26.38
CA GLN A 101 5.68 20.90 -27.13
C GLN A 101 5.55 21.10 -28.64
N LYS A 102 4.33 21.04 -29.19
CA LYS A 102 4.09 21.31 -30.62
C LYS A 102 4.15 22.80 -30.97
N LEU A 103 4.19 23.69 -29.97
CA LEU A 103 4.33 25.13 -30.18
C LEU A 103 5.80 25.50 -30.40
N PRO A 104 6.10 26.57 -31.18
CA PRO A 104 7.46 26.96 -31.49
C PRO A 104 8.24 27.31 -30.21
N TRP A 105 9.12 26.38 -29.83
CA TRP A 105 9.96 26.35 -28.63
C TRP A 105 10.94 27.52 -28.49
N ARG A 106 11.11 28.36 -29.53
CA ARG A 106 11.98 29.55 -29.52
C ARG A 106 11.62 30.58 -28.43
N TRP A 107 10.41 30.52 -27.87
CA TRP A 107 9.93 31.47 -26.86
C TRP A 107 9.96 30.94 -25.42
N PHE A 108 10.38 29.69 -25.17
CA PHE A 108 10.34 29.08 -23.82
C PHE A 108 11.74 28.86 -23.21
N ARG A 109 11.95 29.40 -22.01
CA ARG A 109 13.23 29.45 -21.26
C ARG A 109 13.75 28.11 -20.67
N LYS A 110 12.99 27.02 -20.75
CA LYS A 110 13.35 25.68 -20.25
C LYS A 110 12.83 24.59 -21.20
N ARG A 111 13.64 23.57 -21.49
CA ARG A 111 13.18 22.42 -22.29
C ARG A 111 12.05 21.69 -21.54
N PRO A 112 10.88 21.50 -22.15
CA PRO A 112 9.73 20.83 -21.52
C PRO A 112 9.87 19.30 -21.40
N THR A 113 10.99 18.72 -21.84
CA THR A 113 11.23 17.27 -21.88
C THR A 113 11.33 16.64 -20.49
N ASP A 114 12.05 17.25 -19.55
CA ASP A 114 12.32 16.63 -18.24
C ASP A 114 11.04 16.44 -17.41
N ARG A 115 10.09 17.38 -17.54
CA ARG A 115 8.79 17.29 -16.87
C ARG A 115 7.91 16.20 -17.47
N LEU A 116 7.98 15.99 -18.78
CA LEU A 116 7.21 14.94 -19.46
C LEU A 116 7.65 13.57 -18.94
N THR A 117 8.96 13.34 -18.88
CA THR A 117 9.55 12.09 -18.37
C THR A 117 9.13 11.84 -16.93
N GLN A 118 9.24 12.85 -16.06
CA GLN A 118 8.80 12.74 -14.65
C GLN A 118 7.32 12.34 -14.52
N TYR A 119 6.43 12.91 -15.34
CA TYR A 119 5.02 12.53 -15.32
C TYR A 119 4.78 11.12 -15.89
N GLN A 120 5.57 10.67 -16.87
CA GLN A 120 5.48 9.32 -17.41
C GLN A 120 5.93 8.28 -16.37
N ASP A 121 7.02 8.55 -15.64
CA ASP A 121 7.50 7.67 -14.57
C ASP A 121 6.47 7.59 -13.44
N ALA A 122 5.93 8.75 -13.02
CA ALA A 122 4.87 8.79 -12.01
C ALA A 122 3.60 8.05 -12.47
N LEU A 123 3.24 8.14 -13.75
CA LEU A 123 2.11 7.41 -14.31
C LEU A 123 2.33 5.89 -14.27
N ALA A 124 3.54 5.43 -14.57
CA ALA A 124 3.89 4.01 -14.52
C ALA A 124 3.75 3.48 -13.09
N LEU A 125 4.31 4.19 -12.10
CA LEU A 125 4.19 3.82 -10.68
C LEU A 125 2.75 3.79 -10.19
N GLU A 126 1.93 4.77 -10.56
CA GLU A 126 0.52 4.82 -10.18
C GLU A 126 -0.30 3.68 -10.82
N LYS A 127 0.05 3.27 -12.05
CA LYS A 127 -0.55 2.11 -12.73
C LYS A 127 -0.12 0.80 -12.08
N GLU A 128 1.15 0.65 -11.75
CA GLU A 128 1.69 -0.51 -11.04
C GLU A 128 1.04 -0.69 -9.66
N ALA A 129 0.97 0.41 -8.88
CA ALA A 129 0.29 0.40 -7.58
C ALA A 129 -1.19 -0.04 -7.71
N ARG A 130 -1.88 0.42 -8.76
CA ARG A 130 -3.26 0.02 -9.02
C ARG A 130 -3.39 -1.47 -9.33
N LEU A 131 -2.48 -2.03 -10.14
CA LEU A 131 -2.45 -3.46 -10.46
C LEU A 131 -2.19 -4.32 -9.22
N LEU A 132 -1.22 -3.92 -8.38
CA LEU A 132 -0.93 -4.60 -7.12
C LEU A 132 -2.16 -4.65 -6.20
N LEU A 133 -2.92 -3.55 -6.12
CA LEU A 133 -4.16 -3.52 -5.33
C LEU A 133 -5.26 -4.42 -5.90
N ASP A 134 -5.33 -4.58 -7.22
CA ASP A 134 -6.28 -5.51 -7.86
C ASP A 134 -5.90 -6.96 -7.57
N ASP A 135 -4.60 -7.30 -7.60
CA ASP A 135 -4.10 -8.62 -7.25
C ASP A 135 -4.38 -8.95 -5.77
N TYR A 136 -4.15 -7.99 -4.87
CA TYR A 136 -4.53 -8.12 -3.46
C TYR A 136 -6.04 -8.31 -3.25
N GLU A 137 -6.89 -7.62 -4.01
CA GLU A 137 -8.35 -7.82 -3.92
C GLU A 137 -8.75 -9.24 -4.37
N ARG A 138 -8.12 -9.78 -5.43
CA ARG A 138 -8.36 -11.16 -5.87
C ARG A 138 -7.91 -12.16 -4.82
N GLU A 139 -6.68 -12.02 -4.34
CA GLU A 139 -6.12 -12.87 -3.27
C GLU A 139 -7.02 -12.87 -2.03
N LEU A 140 -7.51 -11.71 -1.62
CA LEU A 140 -8.44 -11.60 -0.50
C LEU A 140 -9.83 -12.18 -0.81
N LYS A 141 -10.30 -12.25 -2.04
CA LYS A 141 -11.58 -12.90 -2.40
C LYS A 141 -11.48 -14.42 -2.26
N ASP A 142 -10.31 -14.98 -2.57
CA ASP A 142 -10.05 -16.42 -2.56
C ASP A 142 -9.70 -16.96 -1.16
N LEU A 143 -9.42 -16.08 -0.18
CA LEU A 143 -9.17 -16.44 1.21
C LEU A 143 -10.42 -16.84 1.99
#